data_AF-A0AAE9EAB2-F1
#
_entry.id   AF-A0AAE9EAB2-F1
#
_cell.length_a   1.000
_cell.length_b   1.000
_cell.length_c   1.000
_cell.angle_alpha   90.00
_cell.angle_beta   90.00
_cell.angle_gamma   90.00
#
_symmetry.space_group_name_H-M   'P 1'
#
loop_
_entity.id
_entity.type
_entity.pdbx_description
1 polymer ?
#
loop_
_entity_poly.entity_id
_entity_poly.type
_entity_poly.pdbx_seq_one_letter_code
_entity_poly.pdbx_strand_id
1 'polypeptide(L)'
;MLRQFEPELILISAGFDSGYYDIMMEFGQGVKAHGYGHMARLCNEICPGKTIAILEGGYHPYNYTESASMMVRGLLNHPLPKLTIPARISGSLLETMWNIVNHHSKWYPKLGERLKMMGNQQKNLGLAPFVFNQTLFLGAKMRKMYDDVKKNRIVRTREWFPEMTPEQVAICKQKIDDYKKEYVFDSKHPDPSEEQLISQCVWDEAARSDAFIQATPFATFLIQEFNDFVAGKRENMMICDRELYTEAVEKGVLSFHEPIITTFNE
;
A
#
# COMPACT_ATOMS: atom_id res chain seq x y z
N MET A 1 9.19 8.00 14.66
CA MET A 1 8.50 6.86 15.29
C MET A 1 9.49 5.79 15.70
N LEU A 2 10.04 4.97 14.79
CA LEU A 2 10.95 3.87 15.14
C LEU A 2 12.16 4.28 16.00
N ARG A 3 12.84 5.38 15.67
CA ARG A 3 13.95 5.90 16.52
C ARG A 3 13.52 6.29 17.94
N GLN A 4 12.28 6.74 18.14
CA GLN A 4 11.75 7.05 19.49
C GLN A 4 11.27 5.80 20.23
N PHE A 5 10.94 4.74 19.49
CA PHE A 5 10.54 3.47 20.08
C PHE A 5 11.76 2.67 20.59
N GLU A 6 12.96 2.99 20.09
CA GLU A 6 14.22 2.36 20.51
C GLU A 6 14.17 0.82 20.46
N PRO A 7 13.87 0.22 19.28
CA PRO A 7 13.72 -1.23 19.17
C PRO A 7 15.06 -1.94 19.46
N GLU A 8 14.99 -3.03 20.21
CA GLU A 8 16.14 -3.92 20.46
C GLU A 8 16.29 -5.03 19.40
N LEU A 9 15.25 -5.23 18.58
CA LEU A 9 15.17 -6.16 17.45
C LEU A 9 14.12 -5.63 16.46
N ILE A 10 14.41 -5.67 15.17
CA ILE A 10 13.44 -5.37 14.11
C ILE A 10 13.14 -6.65 13.32
N LEU A 11 11.85 -6.97 13.19
CA LEU A 11 11.35 -8.03 12.32
C LEU A 11 10.65 -7.39 11.13
N ILE A 12 11.15 -7.65 9.92
CA ILE A 12 10.53 -7.24 8.66
C ILE A 12 9.71 -8.43 8.15
N SER A 13 8.39 -8.28 8.19
CA SER A 13 7.45 -9.17 7.49
C SER A 13 7.51 -8.81 6.00
N ALA A 14 8.34 -9.53 5.26
CA ALA A 14 8.80 -9.18 3.92
C ALA A 14 7.89 -9.77 2.84
N GLY A 15 6.75 -9.10 2.61
CA GLY A 15 5.89 -9.34 1.45
C GLY A 15 6.38 -8.60 0.21
N PHE A 16 6.63 -9.33 -0.87
CA PHE A 16 7.04 -8.80 -2.18
C PHE A 16 5.87 -8.62 -3.16
N ASP A 17 4.65 -8.87 -2.69
CA ASP A 17 3.38 -8.71 -3.43
C ASP A 17 3.00 -7.25 -3.70
N SER A 18 3.67 -6.30 -3.03
CA SER A 18 3.63 -4.86 -3.39
C SER A 18 4.60 -4.48 -4.53
N GLY A 19 5.31 -5.47 -5.08
CA GLY A 19 6.37 -5.29 -6.06
C GLY A 19 5.86 -4.86 -7.44
N TYR A 20 6.68 -4.08 -8.14
CA TYR A 20 6.43 -3.69 -9.52
C TYR A 20 6.31 -4.93 -10.42
N TYR A 21 5.15 -5.09 -11.05
CA TYR A 21 4.81 -6.27 -11.85
C TYR A 21 4.87 -7.60 -11.07
N ASP A 22 4.37 -7.61 -9.83
CA ASP A 22 3.88 -8.85 -9.22
C ASP A 22 2.50 -9.24 -9.82
N ILE A 23 1.68 -10.04 -9.13
CA ILE A 23 0.42 -10.57 -9.68
C ILE A 23 -0.61 -9.50 -10.07
N MET A 24 -0.52 -8.31 -9.48
CA MET A 24 -1.38 -7.17 -9.80
C MET A 24 -0.85 -6.30 -10.96
N MET A 25 0.30 -6.65 -11.56
CA MET A 25 0.93 -5.93 -12.66
C MET A 25 1.13 -4.44 -12.33
N GLU A 26 0.40 -3.54 -12.99
CA GLU A 26 0.40 -2.09 -12.75
C GLU A 26 -0.82 -1.61 -11.94
N PHE A 27 -1.78 -2.48 -11.65
CA PHE A 27 -3.02 -2.14 -10.95
C PHE A 27 -2.78 -2.10 -9.43
N GLY A 28 -2.13 -1.04 -8.96
CA GLY A 28 -1.96 -0.76 -7.53
C GLY A 28 -0.53 -0.44 -7.14
N GLN A 29 0.09 -1.32 -6.35
CA GLN A 29 1.43 -1.12 -5.79
C GLN A 29 2.51 -1.41 -6.84
N GLY A 30 3.64 -0.69 -6.75
CA GLY A 30 4.68 -0.71 -7.79
C GLY A 30 6.09 -0.54 -7.24
N VAL A 31 6.40 -1.16 -6.09
CA VAL A 31 7.73 -1.04 -5.49
C VAL A 31 8.75 -1.79 -6.36
N LYS A 32 9.62 -1.04 -7.05
CA LYS A 32 10.78 -1.65 -7.75
C LYS A 32 11.71 -2.31 -6.72
N ALA A 33 12.37 -3.41 -7.10
CA ALA A 33 13.12 -4.27 -6.18
C ALA A 33 14.13 -3.53 -5.27
N HIS A 34 14.87 -2.56 -5.80
CA HIS A 34 15.83 -1.78 -5.02
C HIS A 34 15.19 -0.94 -3.89
N GLY A 35 13.90 -0.59 -4.00
CA GLY A 35 13.15 0.05 -2.92
C GLY A 35 13.11 -0.80 -1.65
N TYR A 36 12.95 -2.12 -1.77
CA TYR A 36 13.02 -3.06 -0.64
C TYR A 36 14.41 -3.07 0.02
N GLY A 37 15.47 -2.97 -0.80
CA GLY A 37 16.85 -2.82 -0.32
C GLY A 37 17.03 -1.57 0.56
N HIS A 38 16.54 -0.42 0.08
CA HIS A 38 16.63 0.83 0.83
C HIS A 38 15.81 0.81 2.11
N MET A 39 14.59 0.28 2.08
CA MET A 39 13.76 0.13 3.28
C MET A 39 14.42 -0.77 4.34
N ALA A 40 15.02 -1.88 3.91
CA ALA A 40 15.72 -2.80 4.80
C ALA A 40 16.99 -2.19 5.39
N ARG A 41 17.75 -1.40 4.61
CA ARG A 41 18.88 -0.62 5.11
C ARG A 41 18.44 0.37 6.20
N LEU A 42 17.39 1.15 5.95
CA LEU A 42 16.89 2.12 6.92
C LEU A 42 16.48 1.46 8.24
N CYS A 43 15.90 0.26 8.19
CA CYS A 43 15.61 -0.53 9.39
C CYS A 43 16.90 -0.96 10.10
N ASN A 44 17.86 -1.53 9.35
CA ASN A 44 19.13 -1.97 9.89
C ASN A 44 19.96 -0.82 10.49
N GLU A 45 19.88 0.40 9.96
CA GLU A 45 20.53 1.58 10.55
C GLU A 45 19.93 1.99 11.90
N ILE A 46 18.65 1.69 12.14
CA ILE A 46 17.97 1.97 13.41
C ILE A 46 18.34 0.90 14.44
N CYS A 47 18.45 -0.37 14.04
CA CYS A 47 18.82 -1.47 14.91
C CYS A 47 19.95 -2.33 14.28
N PRO A 48 21.20 -1.82 14.30
CA PRO A 48 22.32 -2.45 13.58
C PRO A 48 22.59 -3.89 14.01
N GLY A 49 22.62 -4.78 13.02
CA GLY A 49 22.91 -6.20 13.22
C GLY A 49 21.78 -6.99 13.90
N LYS A 50 20.64 -6.35 14.16
CA LYS A 50 19.46 -6.94 14.82
C LYS A 50 18.19 -6.68 14.00
N THR A 51 18.31 -6.84 12.69
CA THR A 51 17.18 -6.75 11.76
C THR A 51 17.05 -8.07 11.02
N ILE A 52 15.89 -8.72 11.14
CA ILE A 52 15.61 -10.02 10.50
C ILE A 52 14.46 -9.81 9.52
N ALA A 53 14.65 -10.21 8.26
CA ALA A 53 13.59 -10.25 7.27
C ALA A 53 13.06 -11.67 7.11
N ILE A 54 11.74 -11.81 7.13
CA ILE A 54 11.01 -13.09 7.05
C ILE A 54 10.10 -13.00 5.83
N LEU A 55 10.28 -13.89 4.85
CA LEU A 55 9.49 -13.90 3.62
C LEU A 55 8.00 -14.17 3.91
N GLU A 56 7.13 -13.38 3.28
CA GLU A 56 5.67 -13.52 3.38
C GLU A 56 5.05 -13.71 1.97
N GLY A 57 4.30 -12.71 1.48
CA GLY A 57 3.73 -12.67 0.14
C GLY A 57 4.75 -12.37 -0.96
N GLY A 58 4.29 -12.45 -2.20
CA GLY A 58 5.12 -12.34 -3.41
C GLY A 58 4.79 -13.49 -4.34
N TYR A 59 4.01 -13.20 -5.38
CA TYR A 59 3.37 -14.23 -6.18
C TYR A 59 4.00 -14.36 -7.57
N HIS A 60 4.94 -13.47 -7.92
CA HIS A 60 5.74 -13.59 -9.13
C HIS A 60 7.22 -13.85 -8.83
N PRO A 61 7.75 -15.07 -9.11
CA PRO A 61 9.14 -15.42 -8.83
C PRO A 61 10.19 -14.48 -9.39
N TYR A 62 9.97 -13.93 -10.58
CA TYR A 62 10.93 -13.00 -11.18
C TYR A 62 11.04 -11.69 -10.38
N ASN A 63 9.92 -11.20 -9.83
CA ASN A 63 9.86 -10.02 -8.99
C ASN A 63 10.44 -10.30 -7.59
N TYR A 64 9.96 -11.33 -6.89
CA TYR A 64 10.37 -11.53 -5.50
C TYR A 64 11.83 -11.97 -5.36
N THR A 65 12.41 -12.68 -6.35
CA THR A 65 13.83 -13.06 -6.30
C THR A 65 14.75 -11.85 -6.42
N GLU A 66 14.45 -10.91 -7.32
CA GLU A 66 15.18 -9.65 -7.44
C GLU A 66 14.98 -8.78 -6.18
N SER A 67 13.75 -8.69 -5.69
CA SER A 67 13.41 -7.91 -4.49
C SER A 67 14.09 -8.45 -3.23
N ALA A 68 14.10 -9.77 -3.03
CA ALA A 68 14.83 -10.42 -1.96
C ALA A 68 16.34 -10.20 -2.07
N SER A 69 16.90 -10.28 -3.29
CA SER A 69 18.32 -9.97 -3.54
C SER A 69 18.69 -8.54 -3.12
N MET A 70 17.87 -7.55 -3.51
CA MET A 70 18.08 -6.16 -3.11
C MET A 70 17.89 -5.94 -1.61
N MET A 71 16.91 -6.59 -0.98
CA MET A 71 16.70 -6.57 0.47
C MET A 71 17.94 -7.09 1.23
N VAL A 72 18.47 -8.24 0.83
CA VAL A 72 19.70 -8.80 1.42
C VAL A 72 20.88 -7.85 1.25
N ARG A 73 21.05 -7.24 0.06
CA ARG A 73 22.10 -6.23 -0.16
C ARG A 73 21.93 -5.01 0.75
N GLY A 74 20.68 -4.59 1.01
CA GLY A 74 20.35 -3.54 1.97
C GLY A 74 20.76 -3.88 3.40
N LEU A 75 20.38 -5.06 3.89
CA LEU A 75 20.72 -5.55 5.23
C LEU A 75 22.24 -5.70 5.44
N LEU A 76 22.97 -6.09 4.40
CA LEU A 76 24.43 -6.20 4.40
C LEU A 76 25.15 -4.85 4.19
N ASN A 77 24.42 -3.75 4.05
CA ASN A 77 24.97 -2.42 3.73
C ASN A 77 25.82 -2.40 2.43
N HIS A 78 25.52 -3.28 1.47
CA HIS A 78 26.17 -3.31 0.15
C HIS A 78 25.66 -2.22 -0.79
N PRO A 79 26.43 -1.74 -1.78
CA PRO A 79 25.99 -0.68 -2.69
C PRO A 79 24.61 -0.97 -3.30
N LEU A 80 23.63 -0.06 -3.25
CA LEU A 80 22.28 -0.25 -3.82
C LEU A 80 22.09 0.60 -5.08
N PRO A 81 21.15 0.26 -5.98
CA PRO A 81 20.77 1.15 -7.07
C PRO A 81 20.30 2.50 -6.53
N LYS A 82 20.68 3.60 -7.19
CA LYS A 82 20.25 4.95 -6.81
C LYS A 82 18.74 5.09 -6.85
N LEU A 83 18.19 5.77 -5.84
CA LEU A 83 16.81 6.23 -5.85
C LEU A 83 16.74 7.69 -6.28
N THR A 84 15.75 7.99 -7.11
CA THR A 84 15.35 9.37 -7.36
C THR A 84 14.27 9.73 -6.35
N ILE A 85 14.54 10.70 -5.49
CA ILE A 85 13.55 11.22 -4.55
C ILE A 85 12.66 12.20 -5.33
N PRO A 86 11.37 11.92 -5.52
CA PRO A 86 10.51 12.78 -6.32
C PRO A 86 10.23 14.10 -5.57
N ALA A 87 10.03 15.19 -6.30
CA ALA A 87 9.66 16.47 -5.69
C ALA A 87 8.24 16.46 -5.09
N ARG A 88 7.37 15.57 -5.59
CA ARG A 88 6.01 15.34 -5.09
C ARG A 88 5.74 13.85 -4.96
N ILE A 89 5.01 13.49 -3.92
CA ILE A 89 4.40 12.16 -3.78
C ILE A 89 2.99 12.18 -4.39
N SER A 90 2.42 11.01 -4.68
CA SER A 90 1.05 10.93 -5.21
C SER A 90 0.03 11.50 -4.22
N GLY A 91 -1.07 12.03 -4.72
CA GLY A 91 -2.16 12.59 -3.94
C GLY A 91 -2.73 11.58 -2.93
N SER A 92 -2.94 10.33 -3.35
CA SER A 92 -3.46 9.28 -2.46
C SER A 92 -2.48 8.93 -1.33
N LEU A 93 -1.17 8.88 -1.62
CA LEU A 93 -0.16 8.69 -0.58
C LEU A 93 -0.10 9.91 0.34
N LEU A 94 -0.20 11.12 -0.20
CA LEU A 94 -0.18 12.34 0.58
C LEU A 94 -1.37 12.42 1.55
N GLU A 95 -2.58 12.15 1.08
CA GLU A 95 -3.78 12.08 1.91
C GLU A 95 -3.60 11.08 3.06
N THR A 96 -3.06 9.90 2.72
CA THR A 96 -2.75 8.85 3.70
C THR A 96 -1.73 9.33 4.72
N MET A 97 -0.66 10.01 4.27
CA MET A 97 0.39 10.53 5.15
C MET A 97 -0.14 11.56 6.14
N TRP A 98 -0.96 12.53 5.69
CA TRP A 98 -1.58 13.50 6.60
C TRP A 98 -2.41 12.82 7.70
N ASN A 99 -3.23 11.83 7.32
CA ASN A 99 -4.06 11.09 8.27
C ASN A 99 -3.22 10.24 9.23
N ILE A 100 -2.19 9.52 8.75
CA ILE A 100 -1.29 8.70 9.58
C ILE A 100 -0.52 9.57 10.57
N VAL A 101 0.09 10.67 10.11
CA VAL A 101 0.85 11.58 10.98
C VAL A 101 -0.07 12.18 12.04
N ASN A 102 -1.27 12.63 11.68
CA ASN A 102 -2.26 13.12 12.64
C ASN A 102 -2.66 12.06 13.66
N HIS A 103 -3.00 10.86 13.22
CA HIS A 103 -3.40 9.76 14.10
C HIS A 103 -2.30 9.43 15.11
N HIS A 104 -1.08 9.20 14.64
CA HIS A 104 0.04 8.75 15.48
C HIS A 104 0.70 9.88 16.29
N SER A 105 0.47 11.15 15.96
CA SER A 105 1.01 12.30 16.71
C SER A 105 0.64 12.32 18.19
N LYS A 106 -0.47 11.66 18.56
CA LYS A 106 -0.93 11.51 19.94
C LYS A 106 0.06 10.75 20.83
N TRP A 107 0.80 9.81 20.25
CA TRP A 107 1.74 8.95 20.98
C TRP A 107 3.21 9.24 20.66
N TYR A 108 3.48 9.87 19.51
CA TYR A 108 4.84 10.16 19.05
C TYR A 108 5.06 11.66 18.88
N PRO A 109 5.70 12.34 19.85
CA PRO A 109 5.88 13.80 19.83
C PRO A 109 6.53 14.35 18.56
N LYS A 110 7.49 13.62 17.97
CA LYS A 110 8.14 14.02 16.71
C LYS A 110 7.19 14.04 15.51
N LEU A 111 6.15 13.19 15.52
CA LEU A 111 5.09 13.27 14.51
C LEU A 111 4.18 14.48 14.75
N GLY A 112 3.97 14.88 16.01
CA GLY A 112 3.27 16.13 16.34
C GLY A 112 4.03 17.39 15.89
N GLU A 113 5.35 17.41 16.05
CA GLU A 113 6.22 18.46 15.48
C GLU A 113 6.08 18.50 13.96
N ARG A 114 6.19 17.35 13.28
CA ARG A 114 6.02 17.24 11.83
C ARG A 114 4.65 17.71 11.36
N LEU A 115 3.58 17.33 12.05
CA LEU A 115 2.22 17.77 11.72
C LEU A 115 2.08 19.30 11.77
N LYS A 116 2.69 19.95 12.80
CA LYS A 116 2.71 21.41 12.90
C LYS A 116 3.50 22.03 11.74
N MET A 117 4.62 21.45 11.34
CA MET A 117 5.40 21.92 10.20
C MET A 117 4.61 21.84 8.89
N MET A 118 3.94 20.71 8.64
CA MET A 118 3.05 20.54 7.48
C MET A 118 1.90 21.57 7.49
N GLY A 119 1.26 21.79 8.65
CA GLY A 119 0.19 22.79 8.79
C GLY A 119 0.66 24.23 8.59
N ASN A 120 1.83 24.57 9.14
CA ASN A 120 2.45 25.88 8.93
C ASN A 120 2.82 26.11 7.46
N GLN A 121 3.30 25.07 6.77
CA GLN A 121 3.57 25.15 5.35
C GLN A 121 2.31 25.44 4.52
N GLN A 122 1.20 24.73 4.78
CA GLN A 122 -0.10 25.04 4.15
C GLN A 122 -0.46 26.52 4.32
N LYS A 123 -0.37 27.02 5.57
CA LYS A 123 -0.68 28.41 5.90
C LYS A 123 0.25 29.40 5.19
N ASN A 124 1.55 29.13 5.17
CA ASN A 124 2.55 29.99 4.54
C ASN A 124 2.36 30.08 3.02
N LEU A 125 1.83 29.02 2.40
CA LEU A 125 1.47 29.00 0.97
C LEU A 125 0.08 29.59 0.68
N GLY A 126 -0.64 30.09 1.70
CA GLY A 126 -1.99 30.62 1.55
C GLY A 126 -3.05 29.55 1.23
N LEU A 127 -2.75 28.28 1.47
CA LEU A 127 -3.65 27.16 1.20
C LEU A 127 -4.58 26.91 2.39
N ALA A 128 -5.76 26.34 2.10
CA ALA A 128 -6.67 25.89 3.14
C ALA A 128 -6.01 24.78 4.00
N PRO A 129 -6.37 24.69 5.31
CA PRO A 129 -5.94 23.57 6.14
C PRO A 129 -6.38 22.23 5.56
N PHE A 130 -5.57 21.19 5.76
CA PHE A 130 -5.96 19.82 5.43
C PHE A 130 -7.16 19.39 6.28
N VAL A 131 -8.18 18.80 5.64
CA VAL A 131 -9.34 18.22 6.34
C VAL A 131 -9.09 16.74 6.58
N PHE A 132 -9.01 16.33 7.84
CA PHE A 132 -8.74 14.94 8.22
C PHE A 132 -9.94 14.02 8.02
N ASN A 133 -9.68 12.73 7.86
CA ASN A 133 -10.68 11.66 7.72
C ASN A 133 -11.62 11.86 6.51
N GLN A 134 -11.09 12.40 5.41
CA GLN A 134 -11.77 12.32 4.12
C GLN A 134 -11.98 10.83 3.80
N THR A 135 -13.24 10.45 3.58
CA THR A 135 -13.62 9.04 3.47
C THR A 135 -13.44 8.59 2.03
N LEU A 136 -12.65 7.53 1.82
CA LEU A 136 -12.60 6.82 0.53
C LEU A 136 -14.02 6.34 0.19
N PHE A 137 -14.53 6.67 -0.99
CA PHE A 137 -15.89 6.33 -1.43
C PHE A 137 -16.03 4.83 -1.78
N LEU A 138 -15.93 3.94 -0.78
CA LEU A 138 -16.16 2.50 -0.94
C LEU A 138 -17.65 2.11 -0.81
N GLY A 139 -18.48 3.01 -0.29
CA GLY A 139 -19.90 2.78 -0.03
C GLY A 139 -20.17 2.01 1.28
N ALA A 140 -21.24 2.35 1.98
CA ALA A 140 -21.56 1.78 3.29
C ALA A 140 -21.82 0.27 3.26
N LYS A 141 -22.43 -0.26 2.18
CA LYS A 141 -22.73 -1.69 2.04
C LYS A 141 -21.47 -2.54 1.89
N MET A 142 -20.49 -2.08 1.11
CA MET A 142 -19.20 -2.78 0.97
C MET A 142 -18.48 -2.84 2.32
N ARG A 143 -18.48 -1.72 3.06
CA ARG A 143 -17.88 -1.67 4.39
C ARG A 143 -18.53 -2.67 5.35
N LYS A 144 -19.86 -2.71 5.37
CA LYS A 144 -20.63 -3.67 6.18
C LYS A 144 -20.23 -5.11 5.85
N MET A 145 -20.20 -5.49 4.57
CA MET A 145 -19.80 -6.84 4.17
C MET A 145 -18.40 -7.18 4.66
N TYR A 146 -17.45 -6.27 4.48
CA TYR A 146 -16.08 -6.50 4.91
C TYR A 146 -15.97 -6.70 6.42
N ASP A 147 -16.69 -5.88 7.21
CA ASP A 147 -16.72 -6.01 8.67
C ASP A 147 -17.42 -7.31 9.10
N ASP A 148 -18.51 -7.71 8.45
CA ASP A 148 -19.25 -8.94 8.71
C ASP A 148 -18.43 -10.20 8.37
N VAL A 149 -17.78 -10.22 7.20
CA VAL A 149 -16.90 -11.31 6.75
C VAL A 149 -15.73 -11.48 7.71
N LYS A 150 -15.09 -10.39 8.13
CA LYS A 150 -14.00 -10.43 9.14
C LYS A 150 -14.49 -10.94 10.49
N LYS A 151 -15.59 -10.40 10.99
CA LYS A 151 -16.16 -10.77 12.29
C LYS A 151 -16.48 -12.27 12.36
N ASN A 152 -16.99 -12.83 11.27
CA ASN A 152 -17.39 -14.23 11.19
C ASN A 152 -16.29 -15.16 10.64
N ARG A 153 -15.07 -14.66 10.41
CA ARG A 153 -13.92 -15.43 9.88
C ARG A 153 -14.20 -16.11 8.54
N ILE A 154 -15.03 -15.50 7.70
CA ILE A 154 -15.42 -15.97 6.37
C ILE A 154 -14.36 -15.50 5.35
N VAL A 155 -13.08 -15.69 5.68
CA VAL A 155 -11.96 -15.13 4.92
C VAL A 155 -11.04 -16.23 4.41
N ARG A 156 -10.68 -16.15 3.13
CA ARG A 156 -9.64 -16.95 2.49
C ARG A 156 -8.50 -16.03 2.08
N THR A 157 -7.35 -16.17 2.74
CA THR A 157 -6.18 -15.31 2.52
C THR A 157 -5.20 -15.89 1.50
N ARG A 158 -5.47 -17.09 0.99
CA ARG A 158 -4.67 -17.80 -0.02
C ARG A 158 -5.52 -18.05 -1.25
N GLU A 159 -4.88 -18.10 -2.43
CA GLU A 159 -5.53 -18.43 -3.71
C GLU A 159 -6.61 -17.44 -4.17
N TRP A 160 -6.56 -16.19 -3.69
CA TRP A 160 -7.53 -15.17 -4.07
C TRP A 160 -7.22 -14.47 -5.40
N PHE A 161 -5.99 -14.63 -5.91
CA PHE A 161 -5.59 -14.12 -7.21
C PHE A 161 -5.62 -15.20 -8.28
N PRO A 162 -6.15 -14.89 -9.48
CA PRO A 162 -6.05 -15.79 -10.62
C PRO A 162 -4.58 -15.95 -11.04
N GLU A 163 -4.23 -17.12 -11.59
CA GLU A 163 -2.92 -17.32 -12.18
C GLU A 163 -2.70 -16.39 -13.38
N MET A 164 -1.48 -15.87 -13.51
CA MET A 164 -1.11 -15.06 -14.68
C MET A 164 -0.98 -15.93 -15.92
N THR A 165 -1.47 -15.43 -17.06
CA THR A 165 -1.25 -16.08 -18.35
C THR A 165 0.23 -16.04 -18.75
N PRO A 166 0.69 -16.96 -19.63
CA PRO A 166 2.08 -16.93 -20.13
C PRO A 166 2.47 -15.58 -20.74
N GLU A 167 1.53 -14.90 -21.39
CA GLU A 167 1.73 -13.56 -21.96
C GLU A 167 1.92 -12.49 -20.87
N GLN A 168 1.08 -12.51 -19.83
CA GLN A 168 1.23 -11.61 -18.68
C GLN A 168 2.57 -11.84 -17.97
N VAL A 169 2.96 -13.10 -17.76
CA VAL A 169 4.27 -13.47 -17.19
C VAL A 169 5.42 -12.91 -18.03
N ALA A 170 5.34 -13.02 -19.36
CA ALA A 170 6.35 -12.48 -20.26
C ALA A 170 6.46 -10.94 -20.17
N ILE A 171 5.32 -10.24 -20.11
CA ILE A 171 5.25 -8.79 -19.92
C ILE A 171 5.87 -8.38 -18.58
N CYS A 172 5.51 -9.05 -17.49
CA CYS A 172 6.07 -8.78 -16.15
C CYS A 172 7.58 -8.90 -16.16
N LYS A 173 8.11 -9.99 -16.72
CA LYS A 173 9.54 -10.22 -16.85
C LYS A 173 10.23 -9.10 -17.62
N GLN A 174 9.70 -8.75 -18.80
CA GLN A 174 10.28 -7.71 -19.66
C GLN A 174 10.35 -6.36 -18.92
N LYS A 175 9.28 -5.99 -18.21
CA LYS A 175 9.19 -4.73 -17.47
C LYS A 175 10.17 -4.69 -16.29
N ILE A 176 10.37 -5.83 -15.63
CA ILE A 176 11.36 -5.98 -14.58
C ILE A 176 12.78 -5.84 -15.15
N ASP A 177 13.07 -6.47 -16.28
CA ASP A 177 14.36 -6.38 -16.94
C ASP A 177 14.69 -4.96 -17.41
N ASP A 178 13.69 -4.21 -17.87
CA ASP A 178 13.88 -2.84 -18.34
C ASP A 178 14.33 -1.91 -17.22
N TYR A 179 13.69 -1.93 -16.05
CA TYR A 179 14.15 -1.08 -14.95
C TYR A 179 15.48 -1.56 -14.34
N LYS A 180 15.81 -2.86 -14.43
CA LYS A 180 17.10 -3.37 -13.97
C LYS A 180 18.26 -2.85 -14.81
N LYS A 181 18.05 -2.58 -16.11
CA LYS A 181 19.07 -1.95 -16.98
C LYS A 181 19.43 -0.52 -16.54
N GLU A 182 18.53 0.14 -15.81
CA GLU A 182 18.74 1.49 -15.28
C GLU A 182 19.55 1.50 -13.97
N TYR A 183 19.90 0.34 -13.42
CA TYR A 183 20.61 0.27 -12.14
C TYR A 183 21.99 0.89 -12.20
N VAL A 184 22.15 1.97 -11.43
CA VAL A 184 23.45 2.53 -11.08
C VAL A 184 23.68 2.30 -9.60
N PHE A 185 24.55 1.34 -9.26
CA PHE A 185 24.87 1.03 -7.88
C PHE A 185 25.78 2.09 -7.26
N ASP A 186 25.46 2.49 -6.04
CA ASP A 186 26.26 3.42 -5.24
C ASP A 186 26.24 2.97 -3.78
N SER A 187 27.23 3.36 -2.99
CA SER A 187 27.20 3.19 -1.53
C SER A 187 26.61 4.40 -0.83
N LYS A 188 26.69 5.58 -1.48
CA LYS A 188 26.21 6.84 -0.94
C LYS A 188 24.78 7.08 -1.38
N HIS A 189 23.88 7.15 -0.41
CA HIS A 189 22.48 7.50 -0.62
C HIS A 189 22.13 8.60 0.38
N PRO A 190 22.15 9.87 -0.03
CA PRO A 190 21.79 10.95 0.88
C PRO A 190 20.30 10.83 1.22
N ASP A 191 20.00 10.84 2.52
CA ASP A 191 18.64 10.94 3.00
C ASP A 191 18.03 12.31 2.62
N PRO A 192 16.72 12.37 2.32
CA PRO A 192 16.06 13.65 2.14
C PRO A 192 16.13 14.46 3.43
N SER A 193 16.36 15.77 3.28
CA SER A 193 16.26 16.70 4.41
C SER A 193 14.83 16.77 4.92
N GLU A 194 14.64 17.23 6.16
CA GLU A 194 13.29 17.45 6.69
C GLU A 194 12.53 18.49 5.86
N GLU A 195 13.19 19.53 5.38
CA GLU A 195 12.59 20.51 4.47
C GLU A 195 12.07 19.85 3.19
N GLN A 196 12.85 18.95 2.58
CA GLN A 196 12.43 18.20 1.40
C GLN A 196 11.20 17.34 1.70
N LEU A 197 11.21 16.59 2.81
CA LEU A 197 10.09 15.75 3.22
C LEU A 197 8.82 16.59 3.50
N ILE A 198 8.95 17.76 4.11
CA ILE A 198 7.83 18.66 4.35
C ILE A 198 7.33 19.24 3.02
N SER A 199 8.22 19.65 2.10
CA SER A 199 7.84 20.15 0.76
C SER A 199 7.03 19.16 -0.08
N GLN A 200 7.25 17.86 0.09
CA GLN A 200 6.43 16.81 -0.54
C GLN A 200 5.02 16.70 0.05
N CYS A 201 4.77 17.29 1.22
CA CYS A 201 3.54 17.13 1.98
C CYS A 201 2.49 18.26 1.76
N VAL A 202 2.64 19.06 0.69
CA VAL A 202 1.72 20.16 0.37
C VAL A 202 0.42 19.63 -0.23
N TRP A 203 -0.69 19.85 0.46
CA TRP A 203 -2.05 19.52 0.03
C TRP A 203 -2.70 20.68 -0.72
N ASP A 204 -2.63 20.63 -2.05
CA ASP A 204 -3.22 21.61 -2.97
C ASP A 204 -4.32 21.01 -3.85
N GLU A 205 -4.85 21.78 -4.80
CA GLU A 205 -5.86 21.32 -5.76
C GLU A 205 -5.37 20.19 -6.66
N ALA A 206 -4.10 20.22 -7.06
CA ALA A 206 -3.51 19.17 -7.87
C ALA A 206 -3.42 17.86 -7.08
N ALA A 207 -2.97 17.90 -5.83
CA ALA A 207 -2.91 16.73 -4.95
C ALA A 207 -4.29 16.12 -4.69
N ARG A 208 -5.31 16.97 -4.47
CA ARG A 208 -6.71 16.52 -4.32
C ARG A 208 -7.22 15.81 -5.58
N SER A 209 -6.98 16.41 -6.75
CA SER A 209 -7.40 15.85 -8.02
C SER A 209 -6.68 14.53 -8.32
N ASP A 210 -5.37 14.47 -8.07
CA ASP A 210 -4.57 13.27 -8.24
C ASP A 210 -5.01 12.14 -7.30
N ALA A 211 -5.30 12.46 -6.02
CA ALA A 211 -5.84 11.50 -5.05
C ALA A 211 -7.16 10.89 -5.54
N PHE A 212 -8.05 11.72 -6.06
CA PHE A 212 -9.33 11.29 -6.61
C PHE A 212 -9.16 10.41 -7.85
N ILE A 213 -8.31 10.83 -8.80
CA ILE A 213 -8.07 10.10 -10.06
C ILE A 213 -7.44 8.73 -9.79
N GLN A 214 -6.50 8.63 -8.85
CA GLN A 214 -5.84 7.35 -8.52
C GLN A 214 -6.75 6.41 -7.73
N ALA A 215 -7.61 6.92 -6.85
CA ALA A 215 -8.50 6.09 -6.04
C ALA A 215 -9.73 5.58 -6.82
N THR A 216 -10.22 6.36 -7.79
CA THR A 216 -11.50 6.08 -8.46
C THR A 216 -11.54 4.74 -9.22
N PRO A 217 -10.54 4.37 -10.05
CA PRO A 217 -10.56 3.09 -10.76
C PRO A 217 -10.62 1.89 -9.81
N PHE A 218 -9.84 1.95 -8.73
CA PHE A 218 -9.81 0.89 -7.73
C PHE A 218 -11.13 0.79 -6.94
N ALA A 219 -11.68 1.92 -6.50
CA ALA A 219 -12.97 1.94 -5.82
C ALA A 219 -14.11 1.42 -6.72
N THR A 220 -14.10 1.80 -8.00
CA THR A 220 -15.07 1.34 -8.99
C THR A 220 -14.96 -0.17 -9.22
N PHE A 221 -13.74 -0.67 -9.40
CA PHE A 221 -13.46 -2.10 -9.56
C PHE A 221 -13.98 -2.90 -8.36
N LEU A 222 -13.68 -2.43 -7.14
CA LEU A 222 -14.15 -3.05 -5.91
C LEU A 222 -15.69 -3.09 -5.79
N ILE A 223 -16.37 -2.00 -6.16
CA ILE A 223 -17.83 -1.96 -6.15
C ILE A 223 -18.43 -2.93 -7.19
N GLN A 224 -17.82 -3.01 -8.38
CA GLN A 224 -18.26 -3.93 -9.44
C GLN A 224 -18.07 -5.38 -9.01
N GLU A 225 -16.89 -5.75 -8.49
CA GLU A 225 -16.65 -7.11 -7.99
C GLU A 225 -17.57 -7.46 -6.82
N PHE A 226 -17.87 -6.50 -5.93
CA PHE A 226 -18.86 -6.69 -4.86
C PHE A 226 -20.23 -7.04 -5.44
N ASN A 227 -20.70 -6.26 -6.41
CA ASN A 227 -21.99 -6.49 -7.03
C ASN A 227 -22.05 -7.84 -7.77
N ASP A 228 -20.99 -8.22 -8.48
CA ASP A 228 -20.91 -9.51 -9.17
C ASP A 228 -20.83 -10.68 -8.19
N PHE A 229 -20.12 -10.52 -7.07
CA PHE A 229 -20.10 -11.49 -5.98
C PHE A 229 -21.49 -11.64 -5.34
N VAL A 230 -22.16 -10.54 -4.97
CA VAL A 230 -23.51 -10.64 -4.43
C VAL A 230 -24.50 -11.22 -5.45
N ALA A 231 -24.35 -10.92 -6.74
CA ALA A 231 -25.23 -11.42 -7.80
C ALA A 231 -24.97 -12.87 -8.24
N GLY A 232 -23.99 -13.57 -7.66
CA GLY A 232 -23.70 -14.95 -8.07
C GLY A 232 -22.83 -15.11 -9.31
N LYS A 233 -22.31 -14.02 -9.88
CA LYS A 233 -21.58 -14.01 -11.15
C LYS A 233 -20.08 -14.33 -11.00
N ARG A 234 -19.57 -14.34 -9.78
CA ARG A 234 -18.17 -14.58 -9.47
C ARG A 234 -18.02 -15.43 -8.24
N GLU A 235 -17.12 -16.41 -8.25
CA GLU A 235 -16.86 -17.25 -7.07
C GLU A 235 -16.32 -16.44 -5.91
N ASN A 236 -15.19 -15.75 -6.04
CA ASN A 236 -14.53 -15.08 -4.91
C ASN A 236 -14.31 -13.59 -5.15
N MET A 237 -14.41 -12.79 -4.10
CA MET A 237 -14.10 -11.35 -4.13
C MET A 237 -13.12 -10.99 -3.00
N MET A 238 -11.93 -10.49 -3.35
CA MET A 238 -10.86 -10.25 -2.39
C MET A 238 -10.65 -11.49 -1.49
N ILE A 239 -10.72 -11.32 -0.17
CA ILE A 239 -10.64 -12.41 0.81
C ILE A 239 -11.98 -13.12 1.06
N CYS A 240 -13.08 -12.70 0.42
CA CYS A 240 -14.41 -13.29 0.63
C CYS A 240 -14.59 -14.49 -0.30
N ASP A 241 -14.73 -15.66 0.30
CA ASP A 241 -14.97 -16.92 -0.40
C ASP A 241 -16.47 -17.23 -0.44
N ARG A 242 -17.00 -17.61 -1.62
CA ARG A 242 -18.44 -17.86 -1.78
C ARG A 242 -18.93 -19.09 -1.06
N GLU A 243 -18.14 -20.16 -0.98
CA GLU A 243 -18.56 -21.37 -0.30
C GLU A 243 -18.74 -21.09 1.20
N LEU A 244 -17.71 -20.49 1.82
CA LEU A 244 -17.77 -20.07 3.22
C LEU A 244 -18.88 -19.06 3.49
N TYR A 245 -19.09 -18.12 2.56
CA TYR A 245 -20.14 -17.13 2.67
C TYR A 245 -21.53 -17.75 2.58
N THR A 246 -21.75 -18.65 1.62
CA THR A 246 -23.03 -19.33 1.41
C THR A 246 -23.35 -20.21 2.61
N GLU A 247 -22.37 -20.98 3.10
CA GLU A 247 -22.52 -21.79 4.30
C GLU A 247 -22.88 -20.95 5.55
N ALA A 248 -22.25 -19.79 5.71
CA ALA A 248 -22.57 -18.87 6.81
C ALA A 248 -24.00 -18.29 6.70
N VAL A 249 -24.48 -18.04 5.48
CA VAL A 249 -25.87 -17.60 5.24
C VAL A 249 -26.85 -18.74 5.54
N GLU A 250 -26.58 -19.95 5.05
CA GLU A 250 -27.42 -21.13 5.28
C GLU A 250 -27.52 -21.50 6.76
N LYS A 251 -26.44 -21.32 7.52
CA LYS A 251 -26.40 -21.52 8.98
C LYS A 251 -27.00 -20.37 9.79
N GLY A 252 -27.48 -19.30 9.14
CA GLY A 252 -28.03 -18.12 9.81
C GLY A 252 -27.01 -17.29 10.59
N VAL A 253 -25.71 -17.49 10.35
CA VAL A 253 -24.62 -16.70 10.94
C VAL A 253 -24.58 -15.31 10.31
N LEU A 254 -24.95 -15.22 9.02
CA LEU A 254 -24.90 -14.01 8.22
C LEU A 254 -26.20 -13.83 7.43
N SER A 255 -26.65 -12.59 7.27
CA SER A 255 -27.70 -12.27 6.29
C SER A 255 -27.10 -12.05 4.91
N PHE A 256 -27.84 -12.39 3.86
CA PHE A 256 -27.39 -12.10 2.50
C PHE A 256 -27.19 -10.59 2.31
N HIS A 257 -26.01 -10.19 1.83
CA HIS A 257 -25.71 -8.83 1.44
C HIS A 257 -26.42 -8.45 0.16
N GLU A 258 -26.75 -7.17 0.01
CA GLU A 258 -27.39 -6.65 -1.19
C GLU A 258 -26.40 -5.87 -2.06
N PRO A 259 -26.62 -5.84 -3.39
CA PRO A 259 -25.82 -5.02 -4.28
C PRO A 259 -25.81 -3.53 -3.89
N ILE A 260 -24.71 -2.87 -4.21
CA ILE A 260 -24.57 -1.42 -4.22
C ILE A 260 -25.20 -0.93 -5.53
N ILE A 261 -26.47 -0.57 -5.44
CA ILE A 261 -27.22 0.09 -6.51
C ILE A 261 -27.27 1.60 -6.25
N THR A 262 -27.24 2.38 -7.31
CA THR A 262 -27.38 3.85 -7.28
C THR A 262 -28.84 4.32 -7.21
N THR A 263 -29.82 3.42 -7.10
CA THR A 263 -31.22 3.81 -7.00
C THR A 263 -31.63 4.02 -5.55
N PHE A 264 -31.92 5.27 -5.20
CA PHE A 264 -32.85 5.58 -4.11
C PHE A 264 -34.15 4.82 -4.41
N ASN A 265 -34.50 3.86 -3.56
CA ASN A 265 -35.88 3.42 -3.51
C ASN A 265 -36.65 4.54 -2.78
N GLU A 266 -37.27 5.44 -3.54
CA GLU A 266 -38.44 6.18 -3.08
C GLU A 266 -39.66 5.26 -3.04
#